data_AF-A0A8A0RSU0-F1
#
_entry.id   AF-A0A8A0RSU0-F1
#
_cell.length_a   1.000
_cell.length_b   1.000
_cell.length_c   1.000
_cell.angle_alpha   90.00
_cell.angle_beta   90.00
_cell.angle_gamma   90.00
#
_symmetry.space_group_name_H-M   'P 1'
#
loop_
_entity.id
_entity.type
_entity.pdbx_description
1 polymer ?
#
loop_
_entity_poly.entity_id
_entity_poly.type
_entity_poly.pdbx_seq_one_letter_code
_entity_poly.pdbx_strand_id
1 'polypeptide(L)'
;MSKDSFLSAIKSLPERGVFALLVVLTEEGETVLRPIGGRWGSGIVDAVKEMSEKYPGCRMKLFEQNYDDWERYFRGIISKKQLL
;
A
#
# COMPACT_ATOMS: atom_id res chain seq x y z
N MET A 1 14.88 -5.85 4.16
CA MET A 1 14.07 -6.24 2.97
C MET A 1 14.93 -6.44 1.71
N SER A 2 14.70 -7.50 0.94
CA SER A 2 15.40 -7.73 -0.35
C SER A 2 14.84 -6.87 -1.48
N LYS A 3 15.67 -6.57 -2.48
CA LYS A 3 15.28 -5.84 -3.70
C LYS A 3 14.08 -6.48 -4.41
N ASP A 4 14.02 -7.81 -4.44
CA ASP A 4 12.95 -8.55 -5.11
C ASP A 4 11.62 -8.43 -4.37
N SER A 5 11.65 -8.45 -3.04
CA SER A 5 10.46 -8.25 -2.21
C SER A 5 9.89 -6.84 -2.38
N PHE A 6 10.76 -5.83 -2.42
CA PHE A 6 10.37 -4.44 -2.71
C PHE A 6 9.74 -4.30 -4.09
N LEU A 7 10.41 -4.81 -5.12
CA LEU A 7 9.91 -4.73 -6.50
C LEU A 7 8.59 -5.48 -6.66
N SER A 8 8.41 -6.61 -5.98
CA SER A 8 7.14 -7.36 -5.99
C SER A 8 6.00 -6.53 -5.39
N ALA A 9 6.24 -5.90 -4.23
CA ALA A 9 5.24 -5.03 -3.59
C ALA A 9 4.86 -3.86 -4.49
N ILE A 10 5.84 -3.14 -5.06
CA ILE A 10 5.59 -2.00 -5.96
C ILE A 10 4.84 -2.42 -7.23
N LYS A 11 5.25 -3.52 -7.87
CA LYS A 11 4.60 -4.04 -9.08
C LYS A 11 3.15 -4.44 -8.85
N SER A 12 2.76 -4.67 -7.60
CA SER A 12 1.40 -5.05 -7.26
C SER A 12 0.45 -3.89 -7.03
N LEU A 13 0.94 -2.66 -6.85
CA LEU A 13 0.08 -1.49 -6.62
C LEU A 13 -0.93 -1.23 -7.76
N PRO A 14 -0.57 -1.44 -9.05
CA PRO A 14 -1.52 -1.31 -10.15
C PRO A 14 -2.47 -2.52 -10.30
N GLU A 15 -2.33 -3.57 -9.50
CA GLU A 15 -3.18 -4.76 -9.61
C GLU A 15 -4.60 -4.43 -9.16
N ARG A 16 -5.58 -4.93 -9.92
CA ARG A 16 -6.99 -4.69 -9.65
C ARG A 16 -7.35 -5.15 -8.22
N GLY A 17 -7.90 -4.23 -7.44
CA GLY A 17 -8.37 -4.49 -6.08
C GLY A 17 -7.33 -4.24 -4.99
N VAL A 18 -6.08 -3.90 -5.32
CA VAL A 18 -5.15 -3.30 -4.37
C VAL A 18 -5.53 -1.82 -4.24
N PHE A 19 -5.85 -1.38 -3.03
CA PHE A 19 -6.38 -0.03 -2.78
C PHE A 19 -5.54 0.75 -1.77
N ALA A 20 -4.57 0.11 -1.10
CA ALA A 20 -3.67 0.81 -0.20
C ALA A 20 -2.29 0.14 -0.12
N LEU A 21 -1.31 0.90 0.37
CA LEU A 21 0.04 0.46 0.72
C LEU A 21 0.35 0.89 2.15
N LEU A 22 0.67 -0.07 3.00
CA LEU A 22 1.22 0.18 4.32
C LEU A 22 2.76 0.13 4.23
N VAL A 23 3.40 1.25 4.55
CA VAL A 23 4.85 1.35 4.70
C VAL A 23 5.18 1.19 6.17
N VAL A 24 6.02 0.22 6.50
CA VAL A 24 6.42 -0.11 7.87
C VAL A 24 7.91 0.12 8.01
N LEU A 25 8.32 0.82 9.06
CA LEU A 25 9.71 1.02 9.45
C LEU A 25 9.94 0.27 10.77
N THR A 26 10.72 -0.80 10.72
CA THR A 26 11.05 -1.63 11.89
C THR A 26 12.02 -0.90 12.83
N GLU A 27 12.19 -1.40 14.06
CA GLU A 27 13.15 -0.82 15.02
C GLU A 27 14.60 -0.95 14.54
N GLU A 28 14.90 -1.98 13.77
CA GLU A 28 16.21 -2.20 13.13
C GLU A 28 16.45 -1.25 11.95
N GLY A 29 15.47 -0.39 11.62
CA GLY A 29 15.55 0.56 10.53
C GLY A 29 15.22 -0.04 9.17
N GLU A 30 14.70 -1.27 9.10
CA GLU A 30 14.27 -1.85 7.83
C GLU A 30 12.93 -1.26 7.38
N THR A 31 12.80 -0.98 6.08
CA THR A 31 11.52 -0.65 5.49
C THR A 31 10.87 -1.92 4.91
N VAL A 32 9.60 -2.13 5.24
CA VAL A 32 8.75 -3.19 4.70
C VAL A 32 7.55 -2.55 4.00
N LEU A 33 7.25 -3.05 2.80
CA LEU A 33 6.08 -2.64 2.04
C LEU A 33 5.02 -3.73 2.07
N ARG A 34 3.81 -3.38 2.53
CA ARG A 34 2.66 -4.28 2.57
C ARG A 34 1.51 -3.70 1.74
N PRO A 35 1.38 -4.10 0.46
CA PRO A 35 0.19 -3.80 -0.34
C PRO A 35 -1.06 -4.38 0.32
N ILE A 36 -2.22 -3.73 0.18
CA ILE A 36 -3.48 -4.11 0.83
C ILE A 36 -4.57 -4.25 -0.24
N GLY A 37 -5.32 -5.35 -0.18
CA GLY A 37 -6.34 -5.70 -1.16
C GLY A 37 -5.85 -6.63 -2.28
N GLY A 38 -6.76 -6.98 -3.19
CA GLY A 38 -6.49 -7.93 -4.27
C GLY A 38 -5.99 -9.28 -3.76
N ARG A 39 -4.93 -9.81 -4.37
CA ARG A 39 -4.30 -11.08 -3.96
C ARG A 39 -3.58 -11.03 -2.61
N TRP A 40 -3.30 -9.83 -2.10
CA TRP A 40 -2.60 -9.63 -0.82
C TRP A 40 -3.55 -9.71 0.37
N GLY A 41 -4.85 -9.78 0.11
CA GLY A 41 -5.90 -9.87 1.12
C GLY A 41 -5.84 -8.73 2.13
N SER A 42 -6.59 -8.93 3.21
CA SER A 42 -6.63 -8.08 4.41
C SER A 42 -7.35 -6.74 4.22
N GLY A 43 -8.18 -6.36 5.19
CA GLY A 43 -8.52 -4.97 5.41
C GLY A 43 -7.32 -4.20 5.96
N ILE A 44 -7.38 -2.87 5.96
CA ILE A 44 -6.31 -2.01 6.50
C ILE A 44 -5.97 -2.40 7.94
N VAL A 45 -6.99 -2.62 8.77
CA VAL A 45 -6.82 -2.97 10.20
C VAL A 45 -6.09 -4.30 10.36
N ASP A 46 -6.44 -5.31 9.56
CA ASP A 46 -5.79 -6.62 9.63
C ASP A 46 -4.31 -6.52 9.22
N ALA A 47 -4.01 -5.74 8.18
CA ALA A 47 -2.63 -5.51 7.74
C ALA A 47 -1.81 -4.76 8.80
N VAL A 48 -2.40 -3.76 9.47
CA VAL A 48 -1.75 -3.05 10.59
C VAL A 48 -1.48 -4.02 11.74
N LYS A 49 -2.47 -4.85 12.11
CA LYS A 49 -2.32 -5.85 13.17
C LYS A 49 -1.22 -6.86 12.84
N GLU A 50 -1.26 -7.44 11.64
CA GLU A 50 -0.25 -8.37 11.11
C GLU A 50 1.16 -7.79 11.23
N MET A 51 1.36 -6.54 10.81
CA MET A 51 2.67 -5.88 10.86
C MET A 51 3.09 -5.53 12.29
N SER A 52 2.16 -5.15 13.18
CA SER A 52 2.47 -4.82 14.58
C SER A 52 2.89 -6.04 15.40
N GLU A 53 2.29 -7.21 15.11
CA GLU A 53 2.65 -8.47 15.76
C GLU A 53 3.96 -9.02 15.20
N LYS A 54 4.17 -8.89 13.89
CA LYS A 54 5.38 -9.39 13.22
C LYS A 54 6.63 -8.52 13.48
N TYR A 55 6.44 -7.22 13.63
CA TYR A 55 7.51 -6.25 13.88
C TYR A 55 7.13 -5.38 15.09
N PRO A 56 7.27 -5.89 16.33
CA PRO A 56 7.01 -5.11 17.53
C PRO A 56 7.79 -3.79 17.53
N GLY A 57 7.17 -2.70 17.98
CA GLY A 57 7.80 -1.37 18.02
C GLY A 57 7.91 -0.64 16.67
N CYS A 58 7.45 -1.26 15.57
CA CYS A 58 7.53 -0.60 14.26
C CYS A 58 6.65 0.66 14.15
N ARG A 59 7.07 1.56 13.26
CA ARG A 59 6.29 2.74 12.86
C ARG A 59 5.67 2.50 11.50
N MET A 60 4.46 3.00 11.28
CA MET A 60 3.72 2.73 10.05
C MET A 60 3.19 4.02 9.41
N LYS A 61 3.11 4.02 8.08
CA LYS A 61 2.43 5.05 7.28
C LYS A 61 1.56 4.40 6.22
N LEU A 62 0.29 4.78 6.16
CA LEU A 62 -0.68 4.29 5.20
C LEU A 62 -0.77 5.24 4.00
N PHE A 63 -0.79 4.66 2.80
CA PHE A 63 -1.12 5.34 1.56
C PHE A 63 -2.33 4.63 0.95
N GLU A 64 -3.49 5.24 1.01
CA GLU A 64 -4.74 4.68 0.49
C GLU A 64 -5.17 5.45 -0.76
N GLN A 65 -5.80 4.77 -1.72
CA GLN A 65 -6.50 5.43 -2.81
C GLN A 65 -7.67 6.24 -2.25
N ASN A 66 -7.62 7.55 -2.43
CA ASN A 66 -8.75 8.40 -2.06
C ASN A 66 -9.71 8.51 -3.25
N TYR A 67 -10.99 8.18 -3.02
CA TYR A 67 -12.05 8.31 -4.01
C TYR A 67 -12.18 9.73 -4.58
N ASP A 68 -11.78 10.75 -3.81
CA ASP A 68 -11.80 12.15 -4.24
C ASP A 68 -10.66 12.53 -5.20
N ASP A 69 -9.59 11.73 -5.30
CA ASP A 69 -8.39 12.11 -6.04
C ASP A 69 -8.69 12.36 -7.51
N TRP A 70 -9.62 11.59 -8.08
CA TRP A 70 -10.11 11.80 -9.44
C TRP A 70 -10.61 13.24 -9.64
N GLU A 71 -11.55 13.67 -8.79
CA GLU A 71 -12.21 14.97 -8.93
C GLU A 71 -11.24 16.12 -8.63
N ARG A 72 -10.30 15.92 -7.70
CA ARG A 72 -9.36 16.96 -7.26
C ARG A 72 -8.16 17.14 -8.18
N TYR A 73 -7.60 16.05 -8.70
CA TYR A 73 -6.28 16.08 -9.35
C TYR A 73 -6.28 15.61 -10.80
N PHE A 74 -7.23 14.77 -11.22
CA PHE A 74 -7.18 14.11 -12.53
C PHE A 74 -8.25 14.60 -13.51
N ARG A 75 -9.36 15.14 -13.00
CA ARG A 75 -10.50 15.60 -13.82
C ARG A 75 -10.05 16.67 -14.82
N GLY A 76 -10.29 16.40 -16.10
CA GLY A 76 -9.94 17.29 -17.21
C GLY A 76 -8.51 17.11 -17.75
N ILE A 77 -7.69 16.28 -17.11
CA ILE A 77 -6.32 15.97 -17.56
C ILE A 77 -6.26 14.59 -18.20
N ILE A 78 -6.81 13.57 -17.53
CA ILE A 78 -6.94 12.22 -18.06
C ILE A 78 -8.40 11.77 -17.98
N SER A 79 -8.76 10.61 -18.54
CA SER A 79 -10.08 9.99 -18.39
C SER A 79 -10.14 9.07 -17.17
N LYS A 80 -11.35 8.80 -16.64
CA LYS A 80 -11.54 7.84 -15.52
C LYS A 80 -10.98 6.45 -15.82
N LYS A 81 -10.92 6.06 -17.10
CA LYS A 81 -10.38 4.77 -17.55
C LYS A 81 -8.85 4.68 -17.47
N GLN A 82 -8.17 5.83 -17.38
CA GLN A 82 -6.72 5.90 -17.22
C GLN A 82 -6.29 5.97 -15.75
N LEU A 83 -7.24 6.12 -14.83
CA LEU A 83 -7.00 6.05 -13.40
C LEU A 83 -6.89 4.57 -12.98
N LEU A 84 -5.84 4.26 -12.21
CA LEU A 84 -5.63 2.95 -11.58
C LEU A 84 -6.49 2.81 -10.33
#